data_AF-A0A3B4BH22-F1
#
_entry.id   AF-A0A3B4BH22-F1
#
_cell.length_a   1.000
_cell.length_b   1.000
_cell.length_c   1.000
_cell.angle_alpha   90.00
_cell.angle_beta   90.00
_cell.angle_gamma   90.00
#
_symmetry.space_group_name_H-M   'P 1'
#
loop_
_entity.id
_entity.type
_entity.pdbx_description
1 polymer ?
#
loop_
_entity_poly.entity_id
_entity_poly.type
_entity_poly.pdbx_seq_one_letter_code
_entity_poly.pdbx_strand_id
1 'polypeptide(L)'
;LEANLREDYRKEREKVNSKPLGMAFVTFQNESITALILKDFNACKCHGCYCRREPKSSNLSTKLHTHNWTVTYAPHPQNVYW
;
A
#
# COMPACT_ATOMS: atom_id res chain seq x y z
N LEU A 1 -28.78 -25.09 7.34
CA LEU A 1 -28.24 -24.29 6.23
C LEU A 1 -27.53 -23.04 6.73
N GLU A 2 -28.22 -22.13 7.45
CA GLU A 2 -27.61 -20.89 7.97
C GLU A 2 -26.42 -21.12 8.93
N ALA A 3 -26.50 -22.13 9.80
CA ALA A 3 -25.42 -22.47 10.73
C ALA A 3 -24.15 -22.92 9.98
N ASN A 4 -24.30 -23.74 8.94
CA ASN A 4 -23.18 -24.20 8.11
C ASN A 4 -22.53 -23.02 7.36
N LEU A 5 -23.34 -22.10 6.80
CA LEU A 5 -22.83 -20.90 6.12
C LEU A 5 -22.04 -19.99 7.07
N ARG A 6 -22.48 -19.83 8.33
CA ARG A 6 -21.74 -19.06 9.35
C ARG A 6 -20.41 -19.73 9.71
N GLU A 7 -20.39 -21.06 9.79
CA GLU A 7 -19.17 -21.82 10.07
C GLU A 7 -18.16 -21.69 8.94
N ASP A 8 -18.60 -21.82 7.69
CA ASP A 8 -17.76 -21.67 6.51
C ASP A 8 -17.20 -20.24 6.40
N TYR A 9 -18.02 -19.22 6.65
CA TYR A 9 -17.55 -17.84 6.74
C TYR A 9 -16.48 -17.63 7.82
N ARG A 10 -16.66 -18.23 9.01
CA ARG A 10 -15.65 -18.14 10.08
C ARG A 10 -14.33 -18.78 9.68
N LYS A 11 -14.36 -19.98 9.09
CA LYS A 11 -13.16 -20.68 8.61
C LYS A 11 -12.42 -19.87 7.55
N GLU A 12 -13.13 -19.22 6.65
CA GLU A 12 -12.50 -18.37 5.63
C GLU A 12 -11.92 -17.07 6.22
N ARG A 13 -12.58 -16.46 7.21
CA ARG A 13 -12.04 -15.29 7.92
C ARG A 13 -10.70 -15.57 8.59
N GLU A 14 -10.52 -16.76 9.16
CA GLU A 14 -9.26 -17.15 9.81
C GLU A 14 -8.09 -17.26 8.82
N LYS A 15 -8.39 -17.52 7.53
CA LYS A 15 -7.39 -17.64 6.46
C LYS A 15 -6.98 -16.31 5.84
N VAL A 16 -7.65 -15.21 6.16
CA VAL A 16 -7.41 -13.89 5.53
C VAL A 16 -5.94 -13.47 5.61
N ASN A 17 -5.25 -13.76 6.72
CA ASN A 17 -3.84 -13.39 6.89
C ASN A 17 -2.86 -14.30 6.15
N SER A 18 -3.30 -15.43 5.61
CA SER A 18 -2.42 -16.40 4.95
C SER A 18 -1.97 -15.97 3.55
N LYS A 19 -2.73 -15.07 2.90
CA LYS A 19 -2.48 -14.62 1.52
C LYS A 19 -2.67 -13.10 1.41
N PRO A 20 -1.70 -12.29 1.89
CA PRO A 20 -1.81 -10.84 1.80
C PRO A 20 -1.75 -10.37 0.33
N LEU A 21 -2.54 -9.35 -0.01
CA LEU A 21 -2.58 -8.76 -1.35
C LEU A 21 -1.33 -7.93 -1.71
N GLY A 22 -0.46 -7.65 -0.74
CA GLY A 22 0.76 -6.85 -0.96
C GLY A 22 0.50 -5.35 -1.12
N MET A 23 -0.66 -4.85 -0.67
CA MET A 23 -1.03 -3.43 -0.70
C MET A 23 -1.72 -3.00 0.59
N ALA A 24 -1.72 -1.70 0.87
CA ALA A 24 -2.39 -1.11 2.03
C ALA A 24 -2.87 0.32 1.70
N PHE A 25 -3.93 0.75 2.39
CA PHE A 25 -4.34 2.15 2.44
C PHE A 25 -3.75 2.79 3.69
N VAL A 26 -3.09 3.94 3.52
CA VAL A 26 -2.45 4.69 4.62
C VAL A 26 -3.02 6.10 4.65
N THR A 27 -3.50 6.52 5.82
CA THR A 27 -4.05 7.86 6.04
C THR A 27 -3.09 8.68 6.90
N PHE A 28 -2.98 9.97 6.60
CA PHE A 28 -2.18 10.92 7.36
C PHE A 28 -3.08 12.03 7.91
N GLN A 29 -2.63 12.70 8.97
CA GLN A 29 -3.40 13.78 9.60
C GLN A 29 -3.59 14.98 8.67
N ASN A 30 -2.60 15.26 7.82
CA ASN A 30 -2.56 16.45 6.98
C ASN A 30 -2.21 16.11 5.54
N GLU A 31 -2.82 16.80 4.59
CA GLU A 31 -2.56 16.68 3.16
C GLU A 31 -1.10 16.98 2.80
N SER A 32 -0.46 17.92 3.51
CA SER A 32 0.94 18.30 3.29
C SER A 32 1.91 17.12 3.51
N ILE A 33 1.64 16.26 4.49
CA ILE A 33 2.43 15.05 4.77
C ILE A 33 2.26 14.07 3.60
N THR A 34 1.02 13.86 3.15
CA THR A 34 0.72 12.98 2.01
C THR A 34 1.41 13.47 0.74
N ALA A 35 1.35 14.77 0.44
CA ALA A 35 2.01 15.36 -0.71
C ALA A 35 3.54 15.23 -0.63
N LEU A 36 4.13 15.41 0.55
CA LEU A 36 5.56 15.23 0.77
C LEU A 36 5.99 13.78 0.48
N ILE A 37 5.26 12.80 1.02
CA ILE A 37 5.55 11.38 0.82
C ILE A 37 5.39 11.01 -0.66
N LEU A 38 4.30 11.44 -1.29
CA LEU A 38 4.06 11.17 -2.70
C LEU A 38 5.17 11.74 -3.58
N LYS A 39 5.63 12.97 -3.30
CA LYS A 39 6.73 13.60 -4.01
C LYS A 39 8.04 12.84 -3.84
N ASP A 40 8.32 12.37 -2.62
CA ASP A 40 9.54 11.62 -2.30
C ASP A 40 9.60 10.29 -3.05
N PHE A 41 8.52 9.50 -3.01
CA PHE A 41 8.43 8.22 -3.71
C PHE A 41 8.34 8.33 -5.24
N ASN A 42 8.03 9.52 -5.76
CA ASN A 42 8.00 9.80 -7.20
C ASN A 42 9.13 10.74 -7.66
N ALA A 43 10.13 11.02 -6.81
CA ALA A 43 11.24 11.90 -7.15
C ALA A 43 12.13 11.24 -8.22
N CYS A 44 12.23 11.88 -9.39
CA CYS A 44 12.92 11.41 -10.60
C CYS A 44 12.28 10.20 -11.33
N LYS A 45 11.16 10.46 -12.01
CA LYS A 45 10.77 9.74 -13.23
C LYS A 45 11.20 10.56 -14.46
N CYS A 46 12.50 10.79 -14.62
CA CYS A 46 13.02 11.61 -15.71
C CYS A 46 12.93 10.83 -17.03
N HIS A 47 12.42 11.48 -18.08
CA HIS A 47 12.26 10.99 -19.45
C HIS A 47 13.57 10.41 -20.03
N GLY A 48 13.86 9.13 -19.76
CA GLY A 48 15.04 8.43 -20.29
C GLY A 48 16.33 8.49 -19.45
N CYS A 49 16.34 9.14 -18.27
CA CYS A 49 17.45 8.96 -17.32
C CYS A 49 17.07 7.94 -16.23
N TYR A 50 17.92 6.91 -16.04
CA TYR A 50 17.89 6.02 -14.86
C TYR A 50 18.41 6.71 -13.59
N CYS A 51 18.00 7.95 -13.38
CA CYS A 51 18.26 8.71 -12.17
C CYS A 51 17.25 8.25 -11.10
N ARG A 52 17.25 6.97 -10.69
CA ARG A 52 16.39 6.52 -9.58
C ARG A 52 16.91 7.14 -8.29
N ARG A 53 16.34 8.29 -7.89
CA ARG A 53 16.54 8.78 -6.54
C ARG A 53 15.71 7.90 -5.63
N GLU A 54 16.36 7.13 -4.76
CA GLU A 54 15.62 6.35 -3.77
C GLU A 54 14.83 7.29 -2.85
N PRO A 55 13.62 6.88 -2.40
CA PRO A 55 12.89 7.61 -1.37
C PRO A 55 13.76 7.79 -0.13
N LYS A 56 13.43 8.76 0.72
CA LYS A 56 14.12 8.97 1.99
C LYS A 56 14.17 7.67 2.80
N SER A 57 15.37 7.20 3.06
CA SER A 57 15.61 5.97 3.80
C SER A 57 15.38 6.17 5.30
N SER A 58 14.71 5.20 5.92
CA SER A 58 14.69 5.01 7.38
C SER A 58 15.48 3.75 7.75
N ASN A 59 15.66 3.51 9.04
CA ASN A 59 16.24 2.27 9.58
C ASN A 59 15.51 0.99 9.14
N LEU A 60 14.26 1.10 8.66
CA LEU A 60 13.46 -0.02 8.17
C LEU A 60 13.46 -0.14 6.64
N SER A 61 13.97 0.84 5.91
CA SER A 61 13.84 0.91 4.45
C SER A 61 14.42 -0.30 3.72
N THR A 62 15.55 -0.84 4.19
CA THR A 62 16.17 -2.04 3.63
C THR A 62 15.34 -3.29 3.92
N LYS A 63 14.87 -3.45 5.17
CA LYS A 63 14.06 -4.60 5.59
C LYS A 63 12.70 -4.64 4.87
N LEU A 64 12.15 -3.48 4.56
CA LEU A 64 10.85 -3.33 3.91
C LEU A 64 10.95 -3.19 2.38
N HIS A 65 12.17 -3.15 1.84
CA HIS A 65 12.43 -2.92 0.41
C HIS A 65 11.64 -1.74 -0.17
N THR A 66 11.63 -0.61 0.56
CA THR A 66 10.81 0.58 0.22
C THR A 66 11.06 1.15 -1.18
N HIS A 67 12.22 0.90 -1.78
CA HIS A 67 12.55 1.26 -3.16
C HIS A 67 11.69 0.53 -4.22
N ASN A 68 11.02 -0.57 -3.84
CA ASN A 68 10.12 -1.33 -4.71
C ASN A 68 8.65 -0.91 -4.56
N TRP A 69 8.34 0.03 -3.67
CA TRP A 69 6.96 0.43 -3.40
C TRP A 69 6.46 1.40 -4.47
N THR A 70 5.22 1.22 -4.89
CA THR A 70 4.50 2.19 -5.71
C THR A 70 3.52 2.95 -4.82
N VAL A 71 3.68 4.27 -4.74
CA VAL A 71 2.85 5.14 -3.90
C VAL A 71 2.03 6.08 -4.78
N THR A 72 0.72 6.04 -4.59
CA THR A 72 -0.27 6.87 -5.30
C THR A 72 -1.39 7.29 -4.35
N TYR A 73 -2.18 8.29 -4.73
CA TYR A 73 -3.39 8.62 -3.98
C TYR A 73 -4.40 7.47 -4.06
N ALA A 74 -4.98 7.14 -2.91
CA ALA A 74 -6.06 6.18 -2.85
C ALA A 74 -7.29 6.71 -3.64
N PRO A 75 -7.97 5.86 -4.43
CA PRO A 75 -9.26 6.21 -4.97
C PRO A 75 -10.28 6.44 -3.84
N HIS A 76 -11.37 7.12 -4.16
CA HIS A 76 -12.51 7.22 -3.24
C HIS A 76 -12.99 5.81 -2.84
N PRO A 77 -13.43 5.57 -1.59
CA PRO A 77 -13.83 4.23 -1.14
C PRO A 77 -14.91 3.57 -2.01
N GLN A 78 -15.80 4.36 -2.61
CA GLN A 78 -16.85 3.86 -3.53
C GLN A 78 -16.32 3.48 -4.92
N ASN A 79 -15.09 3.86 -5.24
CA ASN A 79 -14.43 3.57 -6.53
C ASN A 79 -13.45 2.40 -6.43
N VAL A 80 -13.39 1.71 -5.29
CA VAL A 80 -12.58 0.49 -5.11
C VAL A 80 -13.41 -0.73 -5.46
N TYR A 81 -12.95 -1.52 -6.42
CA TYR A 81 -13.47 -2.84 -6.74
C TYR A 81 -12.64 -3.89 -5.99
N TRP A 82 -13.23 -4.51 -4.97
CA TRP A 82 -12.58 -5.48 -4.08
C TRP A 82 -12.62 -6.92 -4.62
#